data_AF-A0AAN1HY74-F1
#
_entry.id   AF-A0AAN1HY74-F1
#
_cell.length_a   1.000
_cell.length_b   1.000
_cell.length_c   1.000
_cell.angle_alpha   90.00
_cell.angle_beta   90.00
_cell.angle_gamma   90.00
#
_symmetry.space_group_name_H-M   'P 1'
#
loop_
_entity.id
_entity.type
_entity.pdbx_description
1 polymer ?
#
loop_
_entity_poly.entity_id
_entity_poly.type
_entity_poly.pdbx_seq_one_letter_code
_entity_poly.pdbx_strand_id
1 'polypeptide(L)'
;MGRGVRAAAVMGQLRTAVRAYARLDLPPHEVLQLLDGLASEIDPHQIATCVYAVHDPNENRLVHASAGHPPRSATTSQLEI
;
A
#
# COMPACT_ATOMS: atom_id res chain seq x y z
N MET A 1 1.18 13.11 -8.57
CA MET A 1 2.18 14.17 -8.81
C MET A 1 3.56 13.56 -8.70
N GLY A 2 4.36 13.60 -9.76
CA GLY A 2 5.67 12.93 -9.80
C GLY A 2 6.08 12.66 -11.24
N ARG A 3 6.76 13.63 -11.86
CA ARG A 3 7.28 13.50 -13.23
C ARG A 3 8.78 13.73 -13.17
N GLY A 4 9.56 12.77 -13.66
CA GLY A 4 11.03 12.80 -13.64
C GLY A 4 11.68 11.59 -12.97
N VAL A 5 12.99 11.45 -13.16
CA VAL A 5 13.81 10.31 -12.69
C VAL A 5 13.70 10.10 -11.18
N ARG A 6 13.62 11.18 -10.39
CA ARG A 6 13.45 11.12 -8.94
C ARG A 6 12.15 10.42 -8.53
N ALA A 7 11.02 10.80 -9.13
CA ALA A 7 9.73 10.16 -8.85
C ALA A 7 9.73 8.67 -9.24
N ALA A 8 10.39 8.32 -10.35
CA ALA A 8 10.55 6.94 -10.78
C ALA A 8 11.40 6.12 -9.78
N ALA A 9 12.47 6.71 -9.24
CA ALA A 9 13.30 6.08 -8.22
C ALA A 9 12.51 5.80 -6.93
N VAL A 10 11.77 6.80 -6.43
CA VAL A 10 10.93 6.65 -5.23
C VAL A 10 9.87 5.56 -5.43
N MET A 11 9.17 5.55 -6.57
CA MET A 11 8.18 4.51 -6.88
C MET A 11 8.82 3.11 -7.05
N GLY A 12 10.08 3.06 -7.49
CA GLY A 12 10.88 1.82 -7.52
C GLY A 12 11.18 1.28 -6.13
N GLN A 13 11.55 2.16 -5.19
CA GLN A 13 11.81 1.81 -3.79
C GLN A 13 10.53 1.34 -3.10
N LEU A 14 9.44 2.10 -3.20
CA LEU A 14 8.15 1.73 -2.60
C LEU A 14 7.64 0.38 -3.11
N ARG A 15 7.73 0.13 -4.43
CA ARG A 15 7.33 -1.16 -5.01
C ARG A 15 8.20 -2.33 -4.54
N THR A 16 9.49 -2.10 -4.32
CA THR A 16 10.38 -3.11 -3.74
C THR A 16 10.00 -3.40 -2.30
N ALA A 17 9.72 -2.36 -1.50
CA ALA A 17 9.30 -2.50 -0.12
C ALA A 17 7.96 -3.25 0.02
N VAL A 18 6.96 -2.92 -0.81
CA VAL A 18 5.68 -3.65 -0.86
C VAL A 18 5.93 -5.16 -1.06
N ARG A 19 6.82 -5.54 -1.98
CA ARG A 19 7.15 -6.95 -2.24
C ARG A 19 7.86 -7.63 -1.08
N ALA A 20 8.67 -6.88 -0.31
CA ALA A 20 9.32 -7.40 0.87
C ALA A 20 8.30 -7.60 2.01
N TYR A 21 7.46 -6.60 2.28
CA TYR A 21 6.42 -6.67 3.31
C TYR A 21 5.35 -7.71 3.00
N ALA A 22 5.02 -7.93 1.72
CA ALA A 22 4.11 -9.00 1.31
C ALA A 22 4.59 -10.42 1.71
N ARG A 23 5.89 -10.60 1.99
CA ARG A 23 6.44 -11.88 2.48
C ARG A 23 6.36 -12.04 3.99
N LEU A 24 6.01 -10.98 4.72
CA LEU A 24 5.93 -10.99 6.18
C LEU A 24 4.57 -11.49 6.69
N ASP A 25 3.63 -11.79 5.79
CA ASP A 25 2.26 -12.23 6.11
C ASP A 25 1.52 -11.28 7.07
N LEU A 26 1.85 -9.99 6.96
CA LEU A 26 1.26 -8.94 7.78
C LEU A 26 -0.13 -8.58 7.26
N PRO A 27 -1.04 -8.16 8.15
CA PRO A 27 -2.32 -7.64 7.72
C PRO A 27 -2.13 -6.37 6.89
N PRO A 28 -3.03 -6.09 5.94
CA PRO A 28 -2.82 -5.07 4.92
C PRO A 28 -2.69 -3.64 5.48
N HIS A 29 -3.24 -3.35 6.66
CA HIS A 29 -3.10 -2.04 7.32
C HIS A 29 -1.68 -1.81 7.86
N GLU A 30 -1.04 -2.83 8.44
CA GLU A 30 0.34 -2.75 8.92
C GLU A 30 1.32 -2.55 7.75
N VAL A 31 1.08 -3.24 6.63
CA VAL A 31 1.88 -3.04 5.40
C VAL A 31 1.81 -1.58 4.94
N LEU A 32 0.65 -0.94 5.01
CA LEU A 32 0.51 0.47 4.64
C LEU A 32 1.18 1.41 5.63
N GLN A 33 1.12 1.14 6.94
CA GLN A 33 1.81 1.94 7.95
C GLN A 33 3.35 1.89 7.77
N LEU A 34 3.89 0.70 7.49
CA LEU A 34 5.31 0.54 7.18
C LEU A 34 5.71 1.27 5.91
N LEU A 35 4.85 1.23 4.88
CA LEU A 35 5.08 1.98 3.63
C LEU A 35 5.00 3.49 3.81
N ASP A 36 4.12 3.99 4.68
CA ASP A 36 4.00 5.41 5.00
C ASP A 36 5.24 5.94 5.73
N GLY A 37 5.74 5.17 6.71
CA GLY A 37 7.00 5.44 7.37
C GLY A 37 8.17 5.47 6.38
N LEU A 38 8.28 4.46 5.52
CA LEU A 38 9.33 4.40 4.50
C LEU A 38 9.21 5.55 3.47
N ALA A 39 8.01 5.90 3.05
CA ALA A 39 7.79 7.02 2.14
C ALA A 39 8.28 8.34 2.76
N SER A 40 7.99 8.54 4.05
CA SER A 40 8.45 9.70 4.82
C SER A 40 9.97 9.77 4.96
N GLU A 41 10.64 8.62 5.07
CA GLU A 41 12.11 8.53 5.10
C GLU A 41 12.75 8.80 3.73
N ILE A 42 12.14 8.32 2.64
CA ILE A 42 12.66 8.47 1.28
C ILE A 42 12.50 9.91 0.80
N ASP A 43 11.32 10.49 0.97
CA ASP A 43 11.04 11.89 0.59
C ASP A 43 9.83 12.42 1.38
N PRO A 44 10.05 13.26 2.40
CA PRO A 44 8.98 13.76 3.29
C PRO A 44 7.98 14.68 2.60
N HIS A 45 8.25 15.11 1.35
CA HIS A 45 7.35 15.95 0.57
C HIS A 45 6.59 15.14 -0.51
N GLN A 46 6.86 13.85 -0.63
CA GLN A 46 6.28 13.00 -1.65
C GLN A 46 4.97 12.35 -1.15
N ILE A 47 3.86 12.71 -1.79
CA ILE A 47 2.58 12.04 -1.57
C ILE A 47 2.44 10.90 -2.59
N ALA A 48 2.15 9.69 -2.10
CA ALA A 48 1.91 8.51 -2.91
C ALA A 48 0.56 7.87 -2.53
N THR A 49 -0.16 7.35 -3.53
CA THR A 49 -1.37 6.56 -3.30
C THR A 49 -1.02 5.08 -3.39
N CYS A 50 -1.48 4.27 -2.45
CA CYS A 50 -1.23 2.82 -2.44
C CYS A 50 -2.52 2.04 -2.17
N VAL A 51 -2.67 0.89 -2.83
CA VAL A 51 -3.70 -0.10 -2.51
C VAL A 51 -2.99 -1.43 -2.37
N TYR A 52 -3.22 -2.11 -1.25
CA TYR A 52 -2.67 -3.43 -0.97
C TYR A 52 -3.82 -4.39 -0.65
N ALA A 53 -3.81 -5.57 -1.27
CA ALA A 53 -4.85 -6.57 -1.11
C ALA A 53 -4.24 -7.96 -1.02
N VAL A 54 -4.75 -8.76 -0.09
CA VAL A 54 -4.41 -10.16 0.12
C VAL A 54 -5.66 -10.98 -0.11
N HIS A 55 -5.56 -11.98 -0.99
CA HIS A 55 -6.63 -12.91 -1.30
C HIS A 55 -6.31 -14.28 -0.70
N ASP A 56 -7.14 -14.73 0.23
CA ASP A 56 -7.13 -16.08 0.76
C ASP A 56 -8.09 -16.96 -0.06
N PRO A 57 -7.58 -17.89 -0.90
CA PRO A 57 -8.41 -18.76 -1.72
C PRO A 57 -9.08 -19.88 -0.93
N ASN A 58 -8.56 -20.24 0.26
CA ASN A 58 -9.14 -21.32 1.07
C ASN A 58 -10.38 -20.83 1.80
N GLU A 59 -10.35 -19.58 2.26
CA GLU A 59 -11.45 -18.95 2.99
C GLU A 59 -12.32 -18.04 2.11
N ASN A 60 -12.02 -17.98 0.80
CA ASN A 60 -12.65 -17.10 -0.18
C ASN A 60 -12.75 -15.64 0.31
N ARG A 61 -11.68 -15.16 0.94
CA ARG A 61 -11.64 -13.86 1.61
C ARG A 61 -10.66 -12.93 0.91
N LEU A 62 -11.10 -11.71 0.63
CA LEU A 62 -10.25 -10.62 0.16
C LEU A 62 -10.13 -9.57 1.25
N VAL A 63 -8.92 -9.36 1.77
CA VAL A 63 -8.63 -8.29 2.72
C VAL A 63 -7.81 -7.24 1.99
N HIS A 64 -8.24 -5.98 2.05
CA HIS A 64 -7.54 -4.89 1.39
C HIS A 64 -7.44 -3.66 2.30
N ALA A 65 -6.44 -2.85 2.04
CA ALA A 65 -6.28 -1.54 2.63
C ALA A 65 -5.85 -0.55 1.54
N SER A 66 -6.23 0.71 1.70
CA SER A 66 -5.87 1.78 0.76
C SER A 66 -5.38 3.02 1.49
N ALA A 67 -4.33 3.65 0.96
CA ALA A 67 -3.76 4.91 1.43
C ALA A 67 -3.94 5.98 0.36
N GLY A 68 -4.72 7.02 0.68
CA GLY A 68 -4.97 8.17 -0.21
C GLY A 68 -5.73 7.86 -1.51
N HIS A 69 -6.25 6.64 -1.68
CA HIS A 69 -7.11 6.30 -2.81
C HIS A 69 -8.56 6.71 -2.48
N PRO A 70 -9.25 7.46 -3.35
CA PRO A 70 -10.66 7.75 -3.13
C PRO A 70 -11.46 6.43 -3.09
N PRO A 71 -12.45 6.29 -2.19
CA PRO A 71 -13.22 5.06 -2.07
C PRO A 71 -13.85 4.74 -3.42
N ARG A 72 -13.44 3.61 -4.01
CA ARG A 72 -14.16 3.07 -5.17
C ARG A 72 -15.48 2.54 -4.64
N SER A 73 -16.57 3.05 -5.18
CA SER A 73 -17.90 2.48 -4.97
C SER A 73 -17.92 1.03 -5.48
N ALA A 74 -17.65 0.07 -4.60
CA ALA A 74 -18.02 -1.33 -4.77
C ALA A 74 -17.85 -2.07 -3.44
N THR A 75 -18.97 -2.30 -2.78
CA THR A 75 -19.27 -3.44 -1.90
C THR A 75 -18.14 -4.45 -1.73
N THR A 76 -17.44 -4.44 -0.59
CA THR A 76 -16.91 -5.64 0.08
C THR A 76 -16.43 -5.22 1.48
N SER A 77 -17.09 -5.81 2.49
CA SER A 77 -16.80 -5.83 3.93
C SER A 77 -15.50 -5.15 4.37
N GLN A 78 -15.61 -3.89 4.78
CA GLN A 78 -14.57 -3.12 5.44
C GLN A 78 -14.75 -3.32 6.96
N LEU A 79 -13.82 -3.99 7.62
CA LEU A 79 -13.67 -3.88 9.06
C LEU A 79 -12.91 -2.57 9.31
N GLU A 80 -13.64 -1.52 9.70
CA GLU A 80 -13.06 -0.24 10.12
C GLU A 80 -12.51 -0.35 11.53
N ILE A 81 -11.28 0.13 11.73
CA ILE A 81 -10.77 0.63 13.02
C ILE A 81 -10.23 2.04 12.75
#